data_AF-A0A0M6ZHX2-F1
#
_entry.id   AF-A0A0M6ZHX2-F1
#
_cell.length_a   1.000
_cell.length_b   1.000
_cell.length_c   1.000
_cell.angle_alpha   90.00
_cell.angle_beta   90.00
_cell.angle_gamma   90.00
#
_symmetry.space_group_name_H-M   'P 1'
#
loop_
_entity.id
_entity.type
_entity.pdbx_description
1 polymer ?
#
loop_
_entity_poly.entity_id
_entity_poly.type
_entity_poly.pdbx_seq_one_letter_code
_entity_poly.pdbx_strand_id
1 'polypeptide(L)'
;MASALSVLRRIHEMLLLLDSAKTFPLHDRELLELETLRSILDPETAWTEKALEEFPMLATNKRVSDFLRSLQHHLTARSTART
;
A
#
# COMPACT_ATOMS: atom_id res chain seq x y z
N MET A 1 -11.27 -11.81 17.93
CA MET A 1 -11.47 -12.80 16.83
C MET A 1 -12.05 -12.24 15.53
N ALA A 2 -13.34 -11.91 15.38
CA ALA A 2 -13.87 -11.42 14.09
C ALA A 2 -13.25 -10.08 13.62
N SER A 3 -12.80 -9.24 14.56
CA SER A 3 -12.07 -7.98 14.31
C SER A 3 -10.66 -8.21 13.73
N ALA A 4 -9.87 -9.11 14.30
CA ALA A 4 -8.50 -9.36 13.84
C ALA A 4 -8.46 -9.90 12.39
N LEU A 5 -9.41 -10.75 12.03
CA LEU A 5 -9.53 -11.25 10.65
C LEU A 5 -9.95 -10.16 9.66
N SER A 6 -10.80 -9.22 10.07
CA SER A 6 -11.18 -8.09 9.20
C SER A 6 -10.01 -7.12 8.99
N VAL A 7 -9.18 -6.92 10.02
CA VAL A 7 -7.91 -6.19 9.92
C VAL A 7 -6.94 -6.88 8.96
N LEU A 8 -6.72 -8.19 9.09
CA LEU A 8 -5.85 -8.95 8.17
C LEU A 8 -6.33 -8.88 6.72
N ARG A 9 -7.65 -9.04 6.49
CA ARG A 9 -8.20 -8.89 5.14
C ARG A 9 -7.90 -7.52 4.58
N ARG A 10 -8.03 -6.46 5.38
CA ARG A 10 -7.76 -5.09 4.94
C ARG A 10 -6.28 -4.84 4.66
N ILE A 11 -5.38 -5.41 5.46
CA ILE A 11 -3.94 -5.40 5.20
C ILE A 11 -3.64 -6.06 3.85
N HIS A 12 -4.22 -7.24 3.61
CA HIS A 12 -4.04 -7.97 2.36
C HIS A 12 -4.56 -7.19 1.14
N GLU A 13 -5.74 -6.57 1.25
CA GLU A 13 -6.27 -5.67 0.20
C GLU A 13 -5.29 -4.52 -0.12
N MET A 14 -4.69 -3.90 0.90
CA MET A 14 -3.70 -2.83 0.69
C MET A 14 -2.42 -3.35 0.03
N LEU A 15 -1.94 -4.55 0.41
CA LEU A 15 -0.79 -5.18 -0.24
C LEU A 15 -1.06 -5.46 -1.73
N LEU A 16 -2.25 -5.93 -2.09
CA LEU A 16 -2.62 -6.16 -3.49
C LEU A 16 -2.62 -4.86 -4.31
N LEU A 17 -3.10 -3.76 -3.72
CA LEU A 17 -3.06 -2.45 -4.37
C LEU A 17 -1.62 -1.95 -4.58
N LEU A 18 -0.75 -2.12 -3.59
CA LEU A 18 0.67 -1.75 -3.70
C LEU A 18 1.41 -2.63 -4.71
N ASP A 19 1.10 -3.92 -4.78
CA ASP A 19 1.72 -4.81 -5.77
C ASP A 19 1.28 -4.43 -7.19
N SER A 20 0.01 -4.07 -7.38
CA SER A 20 -0.49 -3.52 -8.64
C SER A 20 0.23 -2.22 -9.04
N ALA A 21 0.61 -1.40 -8.07
CA ALA A 21 1.34 -0.16 -8.31
C ALA A 21 2.74 -0.38 -8.92
N LYS A 22 3.35 -1.56 -8.75
CA LYS A 22 4.64 -1.89 -9.38
C LYS A 22 4.60 -1.97 -10.91
N THR A 23 3.38 -2.03 -11.48
CA THR A 23 3.21 -2.00 -12.94
C THR A 23 3.42 -0.62 -13.55
N PHE A 24 3.45 0.43 -12.73
CA PHE A 24 3.80 1.79 -13.17
C PHE A 24 5.32 1.97 -13.25
N PRO A 25 5.81 2.89 -14.10
CA PRO A 25 7.23 3.24 -14.16
C PRO A 25 7.61 4.12 -12.95
N LEU A 26 7.71 3.49 -11.78
CA LEU A 26 8.01 4.16 -10.51
C LEU A 26 9.46 4.69 -10.50
N HIS A 27 9.63 5.90 -10.00
CA HIS A 27 10.95 6.47 -9.71
C HIS A 27 11.50 5.94 -8.38
N ASP A 28 12.81 6.07 -8.14
CA ASP A 28 13.48 5.54 -6.94
C ASP A 28 12.81 5.96 -5.62
N ARG A 29 12.32 7.20 -5.54
CA ARG A 29 11.62 7.70 -4.35
C ARG A 29 10.28 6.98 -4.13
N GLU A 30 9.58 6.66 -5.22
CA GLU A 30 8.28 5.98 -5.17
C GLU A 30 8.47 4.50 -4.86
N LEU A 31 9.53 3.87 -5.38
CA LEU A 31 9.94 2.52 -5.01
C LEU A 31 10.28 2.42 -3.52
N LEU A 32 11.03 3.38 -2.98
CA LEU A 32 11.35 3.43 -1.55
C LEU A 32 10.09 3.55 -0.68
N GLU A 33 9.16 4.43 -1.05
CA GLU A 33 7.89 4.58 -0.31
C GLU A 33 7.02 3.32 -0.43
N LEU A 34 7.00 2.68 -1.60
CA LEU A 34 6.28 1.41 -1.81
C LEU A 34 6.83 0.31 -0.88
N GLU A 35 8.14 0.11 -0.84
CA GLU A 35 8.76 -0.90 0.03
C GLU A 35 8.63 -0.54 1.51
N THR A 36 8.63 0.75 1.85
CA THR A 36 8.32 1.22 3.22
C THR A 36 6.90 0.86 3.62
N LEU A 37 5.91 1.13 2.76
CA LEU A 37 4.51 0.77 3.02
C LEU A 37 4.33 -0.75 3.09
N ARG A 38 5.06 -1.49 2.26
CA ARG A 38 5.02 -2.95 2.23
C ARG A 38 5.59 -3.56 3.51
N SER A 39 6.72 -3.08 4.01
CA SER A 39 7.30 -3.57 5.28
C SER A 39 6.44 -3.26 6.50
N ILE A 40 5.62 -2.21 6.46
CA ILE A 40 4.62 -1.91 7.50
C ILE A 40 3.46 -2.92 7.48
N LEU A 41 3.03 -3.33 6.27
CA LEU A 41 1.87 -4.21 6.06
C LEU A 41 2.22 -5.70 6.14
N ASP A 42 3.43 -6.06 5.75
CA ASP A 42 3.99 -7.40 5.73
C ASP A 42 5.35 -7.40 6.48
N PRO A 43 5.32 -7.23 7.81
CA PRO A 43 6.54 -7.23 8.60
C PRO A 43 7.18 -8.62 8.63
N GLU A 44 8.50 -8.68 8.86
CA GLU A 44 9.23 -9.96 8.98
C GLU A 44 8.69 -10.84 10.11
N THR A 45 8.15 -10.24 11.16
CA THR A 45 7.51 -10.93 12.26
C THR A 45 6.03 -11.22 11.96
N ALA A 46 5.58 -12.45 12.24
CA ALA A 46 4.19 -12.83 12.03
C ALA A 46 3.20 -11.96 12.84
N TRP A 47 2.05 -11.65 12.22
CA TRP A 47 0.95 -10.96 12.88
C TRP A 47 0.42 -11.77 14.07
N THR A 48 0.34 -11.12 15.23
CA THR A 48 -0.35 -11.65 16.41
C THR A 48 -1.69 -10.94 16.58
N GLU A 49 -2.66 -11.56 17.27
CA GLU A 49 -3.97 -10.93 17.51
C GLU A 49 -3.82 -9.55 18.18
N LYS A 50 -2.93 -9.44 19.18
CA LYS A 50 -2.61 -8.17 19.85
C LYS A 50 -2.04 -7.12 18.88
N ALA A 51 -1.08 -7.51 18.03
CA ALA A 51 -0.50 -6.58 17.05
C ALA A 51 -1.52 -6.11 16.02
N LEU A 52 -2.49 -6.96 15.65
CA LEU A 52 -3.59 -6.59 14.75
C LEU A 52 -4.59 -5.64 15.41
N GLU A 53 -4.87 -5.81 16.71
CA GLU A 53 -5.73 -4.89 17.46
C GLU A 53 -5.11 -3.51 17.65
N GLU A 54 -3.79 -3.44 17.82
CA GLU A 54 -3.03 -2.20 17.97
C GLU A 54 -2.63 -1.56 16.63
N PHE A 55 -2.82 -2.27 15.51
CA PHE A 55 -2.40 -1.79 14.19
C PHE A 55 -3.14 -0.51 13.80
N PRO A 56 -2.44 0.58 13.42
CA PRO A 56 -3.05 1.88 13.13
C PRO A 56 -3.72 1.93 11.75
N MET A 57 -4.77 1.11 11.56
CA MET A 57 -5.41 0.84 10.27
C MET A 57 -5.83 2.11 9.53
N LEU A 58 -6.45 3.08 10.21
CA LEU A 58 -6.93 4.32 9.57
C LEU A 58 -5.76 5.17 9.03
N ALA A 59 -4.68 5.29 9.80
CA ALA A 59 -3.51 6.06 9.39
C ALA A 59 -2.78 5.38 8.23
N THR A 60 -2.59 4.05 8.31
CA THR A 60 -1.95 3.28 7.24
C THR A 60 -2.78 3.33 5.96
N ASN A 61 -4.10 3.16 6.04
CA ASN A 61 -4.98 3.21 4.87
C ASN A 61 -4.95 4.59 4.18
N LYS A 62 -4.91 5.67 4.97
CA LYS A 62 -4.74 7.02 4.44
C LYS A 62 -3.40 7.15 3.72
N ARG A 63 -2.30 6.70 4.32
CA ARG A 63 -0.97 6.78 3.72
C ARG A 63 -0.87 5.99 2.40
N VAL A 64 -1.43 4.79 2.35
CA VAL A 64 -1.53 3.98 1.11
C VAL A 64 -2.36 4.72 0.05
N SER A 65 -3.49 5.31 0.44
CA SER A 65 -4.34 6.07 -0.49
C SER A 65 -3.64 7.32 -1.04
N ASP A 66 -2.91 8.04 -0.19
CA ASP A 66 -2.13 9.22 -0.57
C ASP A 66 -0.97 8.84 -1.52
N PHE A 67 -0.31 7.71 -1.27
CA PHE A 67 0.68 7.14 -2.20
C PHE A 67 0.05 6.78 -3.56
N LEU A 68 -1.04 6.01 -3.59
CA LEU A 68 -1.69 5.65 -4.85
C LEU A 68 -2.20 6.89 -5.62
N ARG A 69 -2.65 7.92 -4.90
CA ARG A 69 -3.03 9.21 -5.51
C ARG A 69 -1.82 9.93 -6.08
N SER A 70 -0.67 9.88 -5.42
CA SER A 70 0.54 10.50 -5.95
C SER A 70 0.90 9.88 -7.30
N LEU A 71 0.74 8.57 -7.48
CA LEU A 71 1.02 7.86 -8.75
C LEU A 71 0.13 8.26 -9.93
N GLN A 72 -0.95 9.03 -9.73
CA GLN A 72 -1.84 9.44 -10.81
C GLN A 72 -1.13 10.21 -11.93
N HIS A 73 0.01 10.87 -11.65
CA HIS A 73 0.79 11.56 -12.68
C HIS A 73 1.33 10.61 -13.77
N HIS A 74 1.56 9.32 -13.44
CA HIS A 74 1.96 8.29 -14.41
C HIS A 74 0.87 7.98 -15.43
N LEU A 75 -0.41 8.14 -15.06
CA LEU A 75 -1.54 7.94 -15.96
C LEU A 75 -1.65 9.08 -16.97
N THR A 76 -1.42 10.32 -16.54
CA THR A 76 -1.49 11.51 -17.40
C THR A 76 -0.31 11.57 -18.39
N ALA A 77 0.89 11.17 -17.96
CA ALA A 77 2.08 11.14 -18.82
C ALA A 77 1.96 10.16 -20.00
N ARG A 78 1.12 9.12 -19.88
CA ARG A 78 0.85 8.17 -20.96
C ARG A 78 -0.10 8.71 -22.03
N SER A 79 -0.88 9.75 -21.72
CA SER A 79 -1.88 10.33 -22.63
C SER A 79 -1.24 11.24 -23.70
N THR A 80 -0.12 11.88 -23.40
CA THR A 80 0.54 12.85 -24.29
C THR A 80 1.50 12.24 -25.31
N ALA A 81 1.80 10.94 -25.23
CA ALA A 81 2.71 10.25 -26.16
C ALA A 81 2.00 9.66 -27.41
N ARG A 82 0.78 10.14 -27.74
CA ARG A 82 0.00 9.66 -28.89
C ARG A 82 -0.56 10.84 -29.71
N THR A 83 0.33 11.58 -30.35
CA THR A 83 0.05 12.50 -31.48
C THR A 83 1.29 12.59 -32.34
#